data_AF-A0A378K877-F1
#
_entry.id   AF-A0A378K877-F1
#
_cell.length_a   1.000
_cell.length_b   1.000
_cell.length_c   1.000
_cell.angle_alpha   90.00
_cell.angle_beta   90.00
_cell.angle_gamma   90.00
#
_symmetry.space_group_name_H-M   'P 1'
#
loop_
_entity.id
_entity.type
_entity.pdbx_description
1 polymer ?
#
loop_
_entity_poly.entity_id
_entity_poly.type
_entity_poly.pdbx_seq_one_letter_code
_entity_poly.pdbx_strand_id
1 'polypeptide(L)'
;MGSTLGKWIGLIAAFLFLNNGFAHASARPIICDQEYALCTSARCIPTPGSAAKAICDCVVEKGNSAGYKTCEERKPVRGRYKVTSLISTFSFEQFTTKRPMNCPEGLAWSNCVDMPCTVDPQNSKRALCICTIESTQAFFTFGGDCNTNTCATGFWSGATQENSIILRNALMQEMRSKPKELPRACPAKSSQANQGQS
;
A
#
# COMPACT_ATOMS: atom_id res chain seq x y z
N MET A 1 -53.18 18.90 -51.74
CA MET A 1 -53.54 17.55 -51.25
C MET A 1 -52.31 16.66 -51.39
N GLY A 2 -51.85 16.03 -50.29
CA GLY A 2 -50.78 15.00 -50.23
C GLY A 2 -49.36 15.53 -50.50
N SER A 3 -48.40 15.61 -49.56
CA SER A 3 -47.80 14.61 -48.67
C SER A 3 -47.15 13.42 -49.40
N THR A 4 -45.81 13.42 -49.49
CA THR A 4 -44.85 12.33 -49.21
C THR A 4 -43.46 12.79 -49.67
N LEU A 5 -42.47 13.03 -48.80
CA LEU A 5 -41.73 12.11 -47.92
C LEU A 5 -40.73 11.21 -48.67
N GLY A 6 -39.44 11.51 -48.46
CA GLY A 6 -38.33 10.55 -48.49
C GLY A 6 -37.74 10.30 -49.88
N LYS A 7 -36.44 10.18 -50.07
CA LYS A 7 -35.30 10.05 -49.17
C LYS A 7 -34.09 10.43 -50.02
N TRP A 8 -33.39 11.49 -49.62
CA TRP A 8 -32.11 11.84 -50.21
C TRP A 8 -31.09 10.77 -49.80
N ILE A 9 -30.56 10.11 -50.83
CA ILE A 9 -29.34 9.32 -50.79
C ILE A 9 -28.23 10.28 -50.35
N GLY A 10 -27.68 10.08 -49.16
CA GLY A 10 -26.68 10.97 -48.61
C GLY A 10 -25.80 10.27 -47.58
N LEU A 11 -24.59 9.92 -48.04
CA LEU A 11 -23.38 9.69 -47.27
C LEU A 11 -23.42 8.68 -46.11
N ILE A 12 -22.84 7.51 -46.41
CA ILE A 12 -22.23 6.60 -45.44
C ILE A 12 -21.14 7.38 -44.71
N ALA A 13 -21.49 7.98 -43.57
CA ALA A 13 -20.57 8.58 -42.63
C ALA A 13 -20.04 7.47 -41.69
N ALA A 14 -18.72 7.36 -41.68
CA ALA A 14 -17.92 6.48 -40.87
C ALA A 14 -18.35 6.45 -39.38
N PHE A 15 -18.66 5.26 -38.87
CA PHE A 15 -18.51 4.94 -37.45
C PHE A 15 -17.40 3.88 -37.33
N LEU A 16 -16.17 4.34 -37.50
CA LEU A 16 -15.01 3.67 -36.92
C LEU A 16 -15.18 3.78 -35.41
N PHE A 17 -15.56 2.67 -34.77
CA PHE A 17 -15.46 2.51 -33.33
C PHE A 17 -13.97 2.59 -32.95
N LEU A 18 -13.49 3.82 -32.71
CA LEU A 18 -12.29 4.06 -31.93
C LEU A 18 -12.61 3.61 -30.50
N ASN A 19 -12.45 2.31 -30.24
CA ASN A 19 -12.18 1.81 -28.91
C ASN A 19 -10.88 2.46 -28.45
N ASN A 20 -10.99 3.66 -27.87
CA ASN A 20 -9.99 4.19 -26.97
C ASN A 20 -9.96 3.26 -25.77
N GLY A 21 -9.23 2.15 -25.90
CA GLY A 21 -8.66 1.47 -24.76
C GLY A 21 -7.77 2.48 -24.08
N PHE A 22 -8.33 3.22 -23.11
CA PHE A 22 -7.54 3.97 -22.15
C PHE A 22 -6.71 2.93 -21.40
N ALA A 23 -5.52 2.65 -21.92
CA ALA A 23 -4.47 2.05 -21.13
C ALA A 23 -4.20 3.06 -20.01
N HIS A 24 -4.76 2.80 -18.83
CA HIS A 24 -4.35 3.49 -17.62
C HIS A 24 -2.85 3.24 -17.48
N ALA A 25 -2.04 4.25 -17.79
CA ALA A 25 -0.62 4.20 -17.49
C ALA A 25 -0.52 4.01 -15.98
N SER A 26 -0.11 2.81 -15.56
CA SER A 26 0.17 2.53 -14.15
C SER A 26 1.17 3.59 -13.67
N ALA A 27 0.80 4.33 -12.63
CA ALA A 27 1.62 5.40 -12.10
C ALA A 27 2.99 4.81 -11.71
N ARG A 28 4.07 5.40 -12.21
CA ARG A 28 5.42 4.94 -11.88
C ARG A 28 5.76 5.38 -10.46
N PRO A 29 6.26 4.49 -9.59
CA PRO A 29 6.73 4.90 -8.28
C PRO A 29 7.87 5.92 -8.38
N ILE A 30 7.89 6.84 -7.42
CA ILE A 30 8.91 7.86 -7.23
C ILE A 30 9.71 7.50 -5.97
N ILE A 31 11.03 7.47 -6.12
CA ILE A 31 11.95 7.25 -5.01
C ILE A 31 12.45 8.59 -4.49
N CYS A 32 12.41 8.78 -3.19
CA CYS A 32 12.89 9.97 -2.51
C CYS A 32 13.78 9.57 -1.33
N ASP A 33 14.82 10.36 -1.08
CA ASP A 33 15.69 10.24 0.09
C ASP A 33 15.35 11.34 1.12
N GLN A 34 14.48 11.02 2.07
CA GLN A 34 14.01 11.95 3.10
C GLN A 34 13.44 11.21 4.30
N GLU A 35 12.91 11.93 5.30
CA GLU A 35 12.17 11.33 6.42
C GLU A 35 10.77 10.90 5.97
N TYR A 36 10.32 9.73 6.41
CA TYR A 36 9.03 9.14 6.04
C TYR A 36 8.48 8.26 7.17
N ALA A 37 7.19 7.90 7.07
CA ALA A 37 6.57 6.94 7.99
C ALA A 37 6.51 5.53 7.37
N LEU A 38 7.13 4.55 8.01
CA LEU A 38 7.14 3.16 7.59
C LEU A 38 6.04 2.36 8.30
N CYS A 39 4.99 2.04 7.56
CA CYS A 39 3.80 1.36 8.08
C CYS A 39 3.74 -0.13 7.70
N THR A 40 4.73 -0.71 7.03
CA THR A 40 4.63 -2.07 6.43
C THR A 40 4.32 -3.21 7.41
N SER A 41 4.58 -3.02 8.71
CA SER A 41 4.21 -3.94 9.79
C SER A 41 3.31 -3.31 10.86
N ALA A 42 2.78 -2.11 10.61
CA ALA A 42 2.02 -1.35 11.59
C ALA A 42 0.69 -2.04 11.93
N ARG A 43 0.37 -2.07 13.23
CA ARG A 43 -0.97 -2.38 13.71
C ARG A 43 -1.84 -1.15 13.52
N CYS A 44 -3.06 -1.34 13.06
CA CYS A 44 -4.01 -0.27 12.81
C CYS A 44 -5.29 -0.47 13.63
N ILE A 45 -5.96 0.65 13.89
CA ILE A 45 -7.24 0.69 14.58
C ILE A 45 -8.22 1.42 13.66
N PRO A 46 -9.36 0.81 13.27
CA PRO A 46 -10.40 1.50 12.54
C PRO A 46 -10.81 2.80 13.24
N THR A 47 -10.98 3.87 12.47
CA THR A 47 -11.33 5.18 13.03
C THR A 47 -12.81 5.17 13.43
N PRO A 48 -13.17 5.50 14.68
CA PRO A 48 -14.57 5.61 15.08
C PRO A 48 -15.34 6.55 14.15
N GLY A 49 -16.50 6.10 13.67
CA GLY A 49 -17.33 6.88 12.75
C GLY A 49 -16.88 6.85 11.28
N SER A 50 -15.83 6.11 10.93
CA SER A 50 -15.41 5.91 9.53
C SER A 50 -15.14 4.45 9.23
N ALA A 51 -15.95 3.86 8.34
CA ALA A 51 -15.70 2.51 7.84
C ALA A 51 -14.54 2.43 6.82
N ALA A 52 -14.05 3.58 6.34
CA ALA A 52 -13.07 3.66 5.25
C ALA A 52 -11.65 4.01 5.72
N LYS A 53 -11.46 4.35 7.00
CA LYS A 53 -10.18 4.86 7.51
C LYS A 53 -9.74 4.12 8.77
N ALA A 54 -8.44 3.88 8.88
CA ALA A 54 -7.80 3.36 10.09
C ALA A 54 -6.61 4.23 10.47
N ILE A 55 -6.33 4.31 11.76
CA ILE A 55 -5.12 4.95 12.29
C ILE A 55 -4.09 3.85 12.53
N CYS A 56 -2.95 3.95 11.87
CA CYS A 56 -1.84 3.02 12.00
C CYS A 56 -0.68 3.66 12.76
N ASP A 57 -0.09 2.90 13.68
CA ASP A 57 1.09 3.32 14.45
C ASP A 57 2.37 2.85 13.74
N CYS A 58 3.03 3.79 13.08
CA CYS A 58 4.14 3.54 12.17
C CYS A 58 5.47 4.02 12.77
N VAL A 59 6.57 3.52 12.22
CA VAL A 59 7.93 3.95 12.62
C VAL A 59 8.35 5.10 11.72
N VAL A 60 9.01 6.11 12.28
CA VAL A 60 9.64 7.18 11.50
C VAL A 60 11.03 6.72 11.09
N GLU A 61 11.30 6.75 9.79
CA GLU A 61 12.57 6.35 9.19
C GLU A 61 13.10 7.47 8.28
N LYS A 62 14.37 7.37 7.90
CA LYS A 62 14.99 8.29 6.94
C LYS A 62 15.82 7.51 5.93
N GLY A 63 15.72 7.89 4.66
CA GLY A 63 16.44 7.25 3.58
C GLY A 63 15.59 7.09 2.32
N ASN A 64 16.08 6.27 1.40
CA ASN A 64 15.37 5.93 0.18
C ASN A 64 14.06 5.19 0.46
N SER A 65 12.96 5.72 -0.08
CA SER A 65 11.64 5.12 0.04
C SER A 65 10.76 5.41 -1.17
N ALA A 66 9.91 4.44 -1.50
CA ALA A 66 9.06 4.44 -2.68
C ALA A 66 7.61 4.81 -2.35
N GLY A 67 7.04 5.70 -3.14
CA GLY A 67 5.60 6.05 -3.14
C GLY A 67 5.22 6.56 -4.54
N TYR A 68 4.01 7.11 -4.68
CA TYR A 68 3.51 7.69 -5.93
C TYR A 68 3.44 9.22 -5.88
N LYS A 69 3.52 9.82 -4.69
CA LYS A 69 3.65 11.28 -4.54
C LYS A 69 5.06 11.76 -4.91
N THR A 70 5.16 12.98 -5.42
CA THR A 70 6.43 13.63 -5.71
C THR A 70 7.24 13.86 -4.44
N CYS A 71 8.56 14.04 -4.56
CA CYS A 71 9.41 14.27 -3.39
C CYS A 71 9.06 15.57 -2.65
N GLU A 72 8.60 16.60 -3.36
CA GLU A 72 8.14 17.85 -2.74
C GLU A 72 6.85 17.65 -1.94
N GLU A 73 5.87 16.90 -2.46
CA GLU A 73 4.63 16.56 -1.72
C GLU A 73 4.90 15.67 -0.49
N ARG A 74 6.00 14.92 -0.51
CA ARG A 74 6.41 14.02 0.57
C ARG A 74 7.35 14.68 1.59
N LYS A 75 7.77 15.92 1.33
CA LYS A 75 8.73 16.62 2.18
C LYS A 75 8.17 16.79 3.59
N PRO A 76 8.95 16.50 4.65
CA PRO A 76 8.52 16.75 6.02
C PRO A 76 8.13 18.21 6.22
N VAL A 77 6.92 18.44 6.73
CA VAL A 77 6.43 19.80 7.02
C VAL A 77 6.25 19.96 8.52
N ARG A 78 6.87 20.98 9.09
CA ARG A 78 6.66 21.33 10.50
C ARG A 78 5.48 22.30 10.60
N GLY A 79 4.39 21.84 11.19
CA GLY A 79 3.18 22.63 11.37
C GLY A 79 3.30 23.69 12.47
N ARG A 80 2.27 24.54 12.56
CA ARG A 80 2.16 25.66 13.52
C ARG A 80 2.40 25.24 14.98
N TYR A 81 1.98 24.03 15.36
CA TYR A 81 2.10 23.50 16.72
C TYR A 81 3.40 22.71 16.95
N LYS A 82 4.43 22.90 16.11
CA LYS A 82 5.70 22.16 16.14
C LYS A 82 5.56 20.65 15.92
N VAL A 83 4.40 20.20 15.44
CA VAL A 83 4.14 18.82 15.04
C VAL A 83 4.63 18.64 13.61
N THR A 84 5.40 17.60 13.36
CA THR A 84 5.89 17.26 12.02
C THR A 84 4.86 16.38 11.31
N SER A 85 4.52 16.73 10.08
CA SER A 85 3.74 15.90 9.17
C SER A 85 4.69 15.17 8.21
N LEU A 86 4.41 13.89 7.99
CA LEU A 86 5.12 13.01 7.07
C LEU A 86 4.13 12.34 6.12
N ILE A 87 4.66 11.69 5.09
CA ILE A 87 3.91 10.77 4.24
C ILE A 87 4.41 9.35 4.50
N SER A 88 3.50 8.38 4.54
CA SER A 88 3.90 6.98 4.64
C SER A 88 4.29 6.41 3.29
N THR A 89 5.40 5.67 3.25
CA THR A 89 5.94 5.07 2.04
C THR A 89 6.59 3.72 2.29
N PHE A 90 6.92 3.03 1.21
CA PHE A 90 7.56 1.72 1.25
C PHE A 90 9.09 1.83 1.32
N SER A 91 9.72 0.99 2.15
CA SER A 91 11.18 0.81 2.18
C SER A 91 11.57 -0.60 2.61
N PHE A 92 12.87 -0.90 2.56
CA PHE A 92 13.42 -2.20 2.97
C PHE A 92 13.82 -2.29 4.45
N GLU A 93 13.65 -1.23 5.25
CA GLU A 93 14.19 -1.16 6.63
C GLU A 93 13.70 -2.31 7.53
N GLN A 94 12.51 -2.86 7.28
CA GLN A 94 11.95 -3.96 8.07
C GLN A 94 12.29 -5.36 7.53
N PHE A 95 13.00 -5.50 6.41
CA PHE A 95 13.20 -6.81 5.76
C PHE A 95 14.08 -7.77 6.56
N THR A 96 14.98 -7.24 7.40
CA THR A 96 15.89 -8.04 8.24
C THR A 96 15.27 -8.45 9.58
N THR A 97 14.26 -7.72 10.04
CA THR A 97 13.65 -7.89 11.37
C THR A 97 12.24 -8.47 11.33
N LYS A 98 11.53 -8.29 10.22
CA LYS A 98 10.15 -8.76 10.03
C LYS A 98 10.05 -9.76 8.90
N ARG A 99 9.09 -10.66 9.02
CA ARG A 99 8.80 -11.70 8.03
C ARG A 99 7.44 -11.43 7.41
N PRO A 100 7.32 -11.42 6.08
CA PRO A 100 6.04 -11.16 5.44
C PRO A 100 5.14 -12.39 5.56
N MET A 101 3.86 -12.15 5.75
CA MET A 101 2.81 -13.16 5.63
C MET A 101 1.77 -12.72 4.60
N ASN A 102 1.13 -13.70 3.96
CA ASN A 102 0.01 -13.48 3.06
C ASN A 102 -1.29 -13.71 3.83
N CYS A 103 -2.24 -12.80 3.64
CA CYS A 103 -3.57 -12.88 4.18
C CYS A 103 -4.58 -13.03 3.03
N PRO A 104 -5.61 -13.87 3.19
CA PRO A 104 -6.59 -14.10 2.13
C PRO A 104 -7.43 -12.84 1.86
N GLU A 105 -8.10 -12.85 0.70
CA GLU A 105 -9.10 -11.85 0.35
C GLU A 105 -10.32 -11.88 1.29
N GLY A 106 -11.13 -10.81 1.27
CA GLY A 106 -12.32 -10.69 2.10
C GLY A 106 -12.07 -10.21 3.54
N LEU A 107 -10.81 -10.14 3.96
CA LEU A 107 -10.41 -9.59 5.26
C LEU A 107 -10.04 -8.12 5.13
N ALA A 108 -10.47 -7.31 6.11
CA ALA A 108 -10.14 -5.89 6.12
C ALA A 108 -8.67 -5.64 6.55
N TRP A 109 -7.99 -4.76 5.82
CA TRP A 109 -6.61 -4.34 6.06
C TRP A 109 -6.43 -2.86 5.71
N SER A 110 -5.29 -2.27 6.05
CA SER A 110 -5.04 -0.84 5.83
C SER A 110 -3.97 -0.58 4.78
N ASN A 111 -4.29 0.20 3.74
CA ASN A 111 -3.31 0.69 2.77
C ASN A 111 -2.80 2.07 3.22
N CYS A 112 -1.52 2.13 3.57
CA CYS A 112 -0.87 3.35 4.05
C CYS A 112 0.01 4.04 3.03
N VAL A 113 0.25 3.46 1.84
CA VAL A 113 1.14 4.09 0.85
C VAL A 113 0.60 5.46 0.44
N ASP A 114 1.46 6.48 0.49
CA ASP A 114 1.17 7.89 0.25
C ASP A 114 0.17 8.56 1.20
N MET A 115 -0.18 7.89 2.30
CA MET A 115 -1.12 8.42 3.28
C MET A 115 -0.44 9.42 4.23
N PRO A 116 -1.17 10.45 4.69
CA PRO A 116 -0.63 11.46 5.59
C PRO A 116 -0.43 10.89 7.00
N CYS A 117 0.64 11.35 7.63
CA CYS A 117 1.07 10.93 8.95
C CYS A 117 1.45 12.13 9.82
N THR A 118 1.27 11.96 11.12
CA THR A 118 1.64 12.94 12.13
C THR A 118 2.64 12.30 13.08
N VAL A 119 3.83 12.89 13.20
CA VAL A 119 4.86 12.42 14.15
C VAL A 119 4.36 12.63 15.57
N ASP A 120 4.52 11.62 16.41
CA ASP A 120 4.17 11.71 17.83
C ASP A 120 5.09 12.74 18.53
N PRO A 121 4.54 13.81 19.12
CA PRO A 121 5.34 14.83 19.81
C PRO A 121 6.06 14.30 21.05
N GLN A 122 5.62 13.17 21.61
CA GLN A 122 6.27 12.52 22.76
C GLN A 122 7.31 11.47 22.32
N ASN A 123 7.24 11.00 21.08
CA ASN A 123 8.18 10.03 20.53
C ASN A 123 8.41 10.27 19.04
N SER A 124 9.46 11.02 18.72
CA SER A 124 9.79 11.37 17.33
C SER A 124 10.13 10.18 16.42
N LYS A 125 10.28 8.97 16.97
CA LYS A 125 10.49 7.74 16.20
C LYS A 125 9.18 7.09 15.75
N ARG A 126 8.03 7.65 16.13
CA ARG A 126 6.71 7.10 15.85
C ARG A 126 5.84 8.14 15.14
N ALA A 127 4.97 7.66 14.26
CA ALA A 127 4.00 8.50 13.57
C ALA A 127 2.66 7.78 13.46
N LEU A 128 1.57 8.54 13.64
CA LEU A 128 0.22 8.07 13.42
C LEU A 128 -0.23 8.45 12.01
N CYS A 129 -0.52 7.43 11.20
CA CYS A 129 -0.95 7.60 9.82
C CYS A 129 -2.43 7.29 9.66
N ILE A 130 -3.14 8.11 8.88
CA ILE A 130 -4.56 7.87 8.55
C ILE A 130 -4.61 7.12 7.22
N CYS A 131 -4.81 5.81 7.27
CA CYS A 131 -4.75 4.92 6.11
C CYS A 131 -6.15 4.55 5.59
N THR A 132 -6.25 4.12 4.33
CA THR A 132 -7.52 3.60 3.77
C THR A 132 -7.73 2.16 4.19
N ILE A 133 -8.97 1.79 4.52
CA ILE A 133 -9.34 0.38 4.73
C ILE A 133 -9.71 -0.23 3.38
N GLU A 134 -9.12 -1.40 3.10
CA GLU A 134 -9.38 -2.24 1.94
C GLU A 134 -9.86 -3.61 2.42
N SER A 135 -10.69 -4.31 1.63
CA SER A 135 -11.19 -5.65 2.02
C SER A 135 -11.46 -6.59 0.85
N THR A 136 -11.30 -6.13 -0.39
CA THR A 136 -11.70 -6.90 -1.60
C THR A 136 -10.57 -7.76 -2.14
N GLN A 137 -9.32 -7.47 -1.77
CA GLN A 137 -8.15 -8.15 -2.30
C GLN A 137 -7.37 -8.82 -1.18
N ALA A 138 -6.74 -9.95 -1.52
CA ALA A 138 -5.68 -10.53 -0.71
C ALA A 138 -4.54 -9.51 -0.53
N PHE A 139 -3.88 -9.58 0.61
CA PHE A 139 -2.81 -8.65 0.94
C PHE A 139 -1.65 -9.38 1.59
N PHE A 140 -0.46 -8.80 1.48
CA PHE A 140 0.67 -9.20 2.29
C PHE A 140 0.97 -8.09 3.31
N THR A 141 1.51 -8.49 4.45
CA THR A 141 1.92 -7.59 5.52
C THR A 141 3.17 -8.12 6.20
N PHE A 142 3.98 -7.22 6.76
CA PHE A 142 5.08 -7.58 7.67
C PHE A 142 4.63 -7.62 9.14
N GLY A 143 3.35 -7.34 9.40
CA GLY A 143 2.71 -7.49 10.71
C GLY A 143 2.38 -8.94 11.05
N GLY A 144 1.82 -9.15 12.23
CA GLY A 144 1.30 -10.45 12.67
C GLY A 144 2.33 -11.52 13.02
N ASP A 145 3.63 -11.22 12.89
CA ASP A 145 4.75 -12.07 13.33
C ASP A 145 4.58 -13.55 12.90
N CYS A 146 4.25 -13.77 11.62
CA CYS A 146 3.98 -15.09 11.01
C CYS A 146 2.74 -15.84 11.52
N ASN A 147 1.90 -15.22 12.34
CA ASN A 147 0.63 -15.78 12.75
C ASN A 147 -0.50 -15.29 11.84
N THR A 148 -0.82 -16.07 10.80
CA THR A 148 -1.89 -15.75 9.84
C THR A 148 -3.29 -15.70 10.47
N ASN A 149 -3.50 -16.26 11.67
CA ASN A 149 -4.77 -16.11 12.37
C ASN A 149 -5.03 -14.64 12.77
N THR A 150 -3.97 -13.82 12.83
CA THR A 150 -4.10 -12.37 13.11
C THR A 150 -4.55 -11.57 11.89
N CYS A 151 -4.63 -12.16 10.69
CA CYS A 151 -5.15 -11.46 9.51
C CYS A 151 -6.58 -10.92 9.75
N ALA A 152 -7.42 -11.67 10.47
CA ALA A 152 -8.82 -11.30 10.72
C ALA A 152 -9.03 -10.34 11.91
N THR A 153 -8.04 -10.22 12.80
CA THR A 153 -8.20 -9.52 14.09
C THR A 153 -7.19 -8.41 14.34
N GLY A 154 -6.08 -8.42 13.60
CA GLY A 154 -4.97 -7.51 13.82
C GLY A 154 -5.11 -6.15 13.14
N PHE A 155 -5.98 -6.04 12.12
CA PHE A 155 -6.08 -4.86 11.24
C PHE A 155 -4.69 -4.33 10.88
N TRP A 156 -3.97 -5.07 10.03
CA TRP A 156 -2.60 -4.75 9.69
C TRP A 156 -2.54 -3.77 8.52
N SER A 157 -1.54 -2.90 8.54
CA SER A 157 -1.12 -2.22 7.32
C SER A 157 -0.48 -3.23 6.36
N GLY A 158 -0.77 -3.09 5.07
CA GLY A 158 -0.33 -4.02 4.04
C GLY A 158 -0.36 -3.41 2.66
N ALA A 159 -0.21 -4.26 1.65
CA ALA A 159 -0.43 -3.90 0.27
C ALA A 159 -0.87 -5.13 -0.54
N THR A 160 -1.42 -4.87 -1.72
CA THR A 160 -1.69 -5.92 -2.70
C THR A 160 -0.37 -6.50 -3.21
N GLN A 161 -0.39 -7.73 -3.72
CA GLN A 161 0.81 -8.36 -4.26
C GLN A 161 1.41 -7.57 -5.42
N GLU A 162 0.56 -7.06 -6.33
CA GLU A 162 0.98 -6.23 -7.46
C GLU A 162 1.69 -4.95 -6.99
N ASN A 163 1.06 -4.18 -6.10
CA ASN A 163 1.64 -2.94 -5.58
C ASN A 163 2.97 -3.19 -4.84
N SER A 164 3.06 -4.33 -4.14
CA SER A 164 4.31 -4.76 -3.49
C SER A 164 5.45 -4.95 -4.49
N ILE A 165 5.17 -5.58 -5.63
CA ILE A 165 6.17 -5.90 -6.64
C ILE A 165 6.62 -4.61 -7.31
N ILE A 166 5.68 -3.74 -7.65
CA ILE A 166 5.94 -2.44 -8.29
C ILE A 166 6.86 -1.58 -7.41
N LEU A 167 6.48 -1.34 -6.14
CA LEU A 167 7.25 -0.51 -5.21
C LEU A 167 8.62 -1.11 -4.90
N ARG A 168 8.68 -2.43 -4.68
CA ARG A 168 9.95 -3.14 -4.46
C ARG A 168 10.89 -3.00 -5.66
N ASN A 169 10.40 -3.23 -6.87
CA ASN A 169 11.22 -3.20 -8.07
C ASN A 169 11.76 -1.79 -8.33
N ALA A 170 10.94 -0.76 -8.16
CA ALA A 170 11.38 0.62 -8.28
C ALA A 170 12.50 0.97 -7.28
N LEU A 171 12.34 0.57 -6.01
CA LEU A 171 13.35 0.85 -4.99
C LEU A 171 14.66 0.06 -5.22
N MET A 172 14.57 -1.20 -5.66
CA MET A 172 15.75 -1.99 -6.05
C MET A 172 16.50 -1.38 -7.23
N GLN A 173 15.78 -0.85 -8.23
CA GLN A 173 16.37 -0.21 -9.40
C GLN A 173 17.16 1.04 -9.00
N GLU A 174 16.57 1.91 -8.18
CA GLU A 174 17.21 3.14 -7.71
C GLU A 174 18.46 2.87 -6.88
N MET A 175 18.37 1.91 -5.95
CA MET A 175 19.49 1.56 -5.08
C MET A 175 20.66 0.88 -5.83
N ARG A 176 20.50 0.56 -7.13
CA ARG A 176 21.48 -0.17 -7.98
C ARG A 176 22.06 -1.43 -7.31
N SER A 177 21.33 -1.96 -6.34
CA SER A 177 21.73 -3.05 -5.47
C SER A 177 20.48 -3.86 -5.16
N LYS A 178 20.62 -5.19 -5.22
CA LYS A 178 19.62 -6.07 -4.59
C LYS A 178 19.57 -5.66 -3.10
N PRO A 179 18.41 -5.72 -2.43
CA PRO A 179 18.34 -5.53 -1.00
C PRO A 179 19.41 -6.42 -0.38
N LYS A 180 20.25 -5.87 0.52
CA LYS A 180 21.38 -6.59 1.12
C LYS A 180 20.94 -7.95 1.67
N GLU A 181 19.68 -8.04 2.12
CA GLU A 181 18.99 -9.27 2.46
C GLU A 181 17.52 -9.21 2.00
N LEU A 182 17.02 -10.30 1.40
CA LEU A 182 15.58 -10.47 1.14
C LEU A 182 14.85 -10.78 2.45
N PRO A 183 13.55 -10.47 2.56
CA PRO A 183 12.77 -10.86 3.72
C PRO A 183 12.86 -12.36 3.94
N ARG A 184 13.15 -12.77 5.17
CA ARG A 184 13.06 -14.19 5.53
C ARG A 184 11.60 -14.61 5.46
N ALA A 185 11.32 -15.72 4.77
CA ALA A 185 9.99 -16.30 4.77
C ALA A 185 9.57 -16.70 6.19
N CYS A 186 8.26 -16.68 6.44
CA CYS A 186 7.71 -17.31 7.63
C CYS A 186 8.05 -18.81 7.65
N PRO A 187 8.36 -19.40 8.83
CA PRO A 187 8.56 -20.83 8.94
C PRO A 187 7.34 -21.58 8.38
N ALA A 188 7.56 -22.63 7.59
CA ALA A 188 6.47 -23.54 7.25
C ALA A 188 5.87 -24.07 8.56
N LYS A 189 4.54 -24.07 8.70
CA LYS A 189 3.89 -24.77 9.80
C LYS A 189 4.34 -26.23 9.70
N SER A 190 5.17 -26.69 10.64
CA SER A 190 5.44 -28.13 10.76
C SER A 190 4.08 -28.80 10.97
N SER A 191 3.68 -29.64 10.03
CA SER A 191 2.64 -30.61 10.25
C SER A 191 3.08 -31.49 11.43
N GLN A 192 2.66 -31.14 12.64
CA GLN A 192 2.61 -32.08 13.75
C GLN A 192 1.46 -33.05 13.44
N ALA A 193 1.71 -33.92 12.47
CA ALA A 193 1.07 -35.20 12.36
C ALA A 193 2.02 -36.21 13.05
N ASN A 194 1.44 -37.11 13.85
CA ASN A 194 2.04 -38.27 14.51
C ASN A 194 2.83 -38.04 15.81
N GLN A 195 2.19 -38.27 16.97
CA GLN A 195 2.15 -39.59 17.65
C GLN A 195 1.60 -39.43 19.08
N GLY A 196 0.28 -39.54 19.23
CA GLY A 196 -0.31 -40.00 20.49
C GLY A 196 -0.39 -41.52 20.44
N GLN A 197 0.66 -42.18 20.92
CA GLN A 197 0.61 -43.62 21.22
C GLN A 197 -0.21 -43.84 22.48
N SER A 198 -1.01 -44.89 22.41
CA SER A 198 -1.83 -45.54 23.43
C SER A 198 -1.08 -45.88 24.71
#